data_AF-A0A3P6AHJ0-F1
#
_entry.id   AF-A0A3P6AHJ0-F1
#
_cell.length_a   1.000
_cell.length_b   1.000
_cell.length_c   1.000
_cell.angle_alpha   90.00
_cell.angle_beta   90.00
_cell.angle_gamma   90.00
#
_symmetry.space_group_name_H-M   'P 1'
#
loop_
_entity.id
_entity.type
_entity.pdbx_description
1 polymer ?
#
loop_
_entity_poly.entity_id
_entity_poly.type
_entity_poly.pdbx_seq_one_letter_code
_entity_poly.pdbx_strand_id
1 'polypeptide(L)' 'EDDNDEPIDEIKLYYSCRYISAMEATWKILAFPTHHRTTAVEKLPFHLPDQQLVVYNEDD' A
#
# COMPACT_ATOMS: atom_id res chain seq x y z
N GLU A 1 20.58 4.30 2.19
CA GLU A 1 21.21 5.04 1.09
C GLU A 1 21.79 4.00 0.18
N ASP A 2 21.09 3.71 -0.91
CA ASP A 2 21.50 2.76 -1.93
C ASP A 2 21.21 3.46 -3.27
N ASP A 3 21.97 4.52 -3.52
CA ASP A 3 22.02 5.17 -4.83
C ASP A 3 22.75 4.22 -5.78
N ASN A 4 22.03 3.20 -6.24
CA ASN A 4 22.42 2.43 -7.40
C ASN A 4 22.26 3.34 -8.63
N ASP A 5 23.27 4.18 -8.87
CA ASP A 5 23.53 4.92 -10.11
C ASP A 5 23.93 3.95 -11.25
N GLU A 6 23.26 2.80 -11.37
CA GLU A 6 23.41 1.95 -12.54
C GLU A 6 22.65 2.59 -13.71
N PRO A 7 23.27 2.68 -14.91
CA PRO A 7 22.61 3.24 -16.07
C PRO A 7 21.37 2.42 -16.41
N ILE A 8 20.21 3.08 -16.44
CA ILE A 8 18.92 2.45 -16.75
C ILE A 8 18.95 2.00 -18.21
N ASP A 9 18.91 0.68 -18.44
CA ASP A 9 18.75 0.09 -19.77
C ASP A 9 17.30 0.28 -20.26
N GLU A 10 17.06 1.35 -20.99
CA GLU A 10 15.76 1.69 -21.58
C GLU A 10 15.21 0.59 -22.48
N ILE A 11 16.08 -0.13 -23.21
CA ILE A 11 15.68 -1.19 -24.15
C ILE A 11 15.13 -2.37 -23.35
N LYS A 12 15.86 -2.79 -22.33
CA LYS A 12 15.41 -3.88 -21.43
C LYS A 12 14.14 -3.49 -20.68
N LEU A 13 14.02 -2.24 -20.25
CA LEU A 13 12.81 -1.74 -19.60
C LEU A 13 11.60 -1.85 -20.54
N TYR A 14 11.75 -1.42 -21.81
CA TYR A 14 10.71 -1.52 -22.83
C TYR A 14 10.25 -2.96 -23.07
N TYR A 15 11.18 -3.92 -23.14
CA TYR A 15 10.83 -5.34 -23.28
C TYR A 15 10.21 -5.96 -22.02
N SER A 16 10.59 -5.48 -20.83
CA SER A 16 10.10 -6.00 -19.55
C SER A 16 8.75 -5.40 -19.12
N CYS A 17 8.32 -4.30 -19.73
CA CYS A 17 7.10 -3.62 -19.32
C CYS A 17 5.87 -4.48 -19.65
N ARG A 18 4.90 -4.50 -18.74
CA ARG A 18 3.61 -5.15 -18.99
C ARG A 18 2.63 -4.10 -19.48
N TYR A 19 2.00 -4.36 -20.62
CA TYR A 19 0.92 -3.50 -21.11
C TYR A 19 -0.21 -3.48 -20.09
N ILE A 20 -0.59 -2.28 -19.67
CA ILE A 20 -1.80 -2.04 -18.87
C ILE A 20 -2.85 -1.41 -19.78
N SER A 21 -4.12 -1.75 -19.56
CA SER A 21 -5.19 -1.15 -20.38
C SER A 21 -5.27 0.36 -20.15
N ALA A 22 -5.75 1.11 -21.14
CA ALA A 22 -5.93 2.56 -21.01
C ALA A 22 -6.80 2.94 -19.79
N MET A 23 -7.80 2.11 -19.49
CA MET A 23 -8.67 2.30 -18.33
C MET A 23 -7.93 2.11 -17.00
N GLU A 24 -7.10 1.07 -16.88
CA GLU A 24 -6.30 0.83 -15.68
C GLU A 24 -5.23 1.90 -15.47
N ALA A 25 -4.57 2.35 -16.55
CA ALA A 25 -3.60 3.44 -16.48
C ALA A 25 -4.27 4.73 -15.98
N THR A 26 -5.45 5.05 -16.53
CA THR A 26 -6.22 6.23 -16.16
C THR A 26 -6.62 6.20 -14.67
N TRP A 27 -7.09 5.05 -14.16
CA TRP A 27 -7.43 4.93 -12.75
C TRP A 27 -6.20 5.06 -11.83
N LYS A 28 -5.05 4.49 -12.21
CA LYS A 28 -3.81 4.62 -11.43
C LYS A 28 -3.24 6.03 -11.44
N ILE A 29 -3.26 6.72 -12.58
CA ILE A 29 -2.69 8.07 -12.74
C ILE A 29 -3.57 9.12 -12.08
N LEU A 30 -4.87 9.08 -12.35
CA LEU A 30 -5.79 10.11 -11.87
C LEU A 30 -6.28 9.82 -10.45
N ALA A 31 -6.12 8.57 -9.98
CA ALA A 31 -6.46 8.11 -8.64
C ALA A 31 -7.84 8.61 -8.19
N PHE A 32 -8.79 8.70 -9.13
CA PHE A 32 -10.10 9.22 -8.82
C PHE A 32 -10.74 8.34 -7.76
N PRO A 33 -11.35 8.94 -6.73
CA PRO A 33 -12.13 8.20 -5.75
C PRO A 33 -13.29 7.52 -6.50
N THR A 34 -13.12 6.24 -6.82
CA THR A 34 -14.09 5.48 -7.62
C THR A 34 -15.42 5.33 -6.87
N HIS A 35 -15.37 5.44 -5.55
CA HIS A 35 -16.53 5.37 -4.66
C HIS A 35 -16.50 6.56 -3.69
N HIS A 36 -17.65 7.20 -3.46
CA HIS A 36 -17.89 8.04 -2.27
C HIS A 36 -18.01 7.17 -1.01
N ARG A 37 -17.01 6.32 -0.79
CA ARG A 37 -16.86 5.52 0.42
C ARG A 37 -15.48 5.83 0.96
N THR A 38 -15.44 6.59 2.04
CA THR A 38 -14.26 6.62 2.91
C THR A 38 -13.96 5.17 3.25
N THR A 39 -12.78 4.67 2.92
CA THR A 39 -12.41 3.30 3.28
C THR A 39 -12.44 3.20 4.79
N ALA A 40 -13.49 2.60 5.34
CA ALA A 40 -13.54 2.13 6.72
C ALA A 40 -12.61 0.91 6.85
N VAL A 41 -11.33 1.07 6.51
CA VAL A 41 -10.32 0.08 6.89
C VAL A 41 -10.10 0.31 8.39
N GLU A 42 -10.93 -0.31 9.21
CA GLU A 42 -10.57 -0.51 10.61
C GLU A 42 -9.35 -1.40 10.63
N LYS A 43 -8.22 -0.84 11.08
CA LYS A 43 -7.08 -1.66 11.49
C LYS A 43 -7.55 -2.51 12.66
N LEU A 44 -7.76 -3.81 12.43
CA LEU A 44 -7.88 -4.76 13.52
C LEU A 44 -6.65 -4.60 14.41
N PRO A 45 -6.81 -4.41 15.73
CA PRO A 45 -5.67 -4.35 16.64
C PRO A 45 -5.00 -5.73 16.62
N PHE A 46 -3.91 -5.85 15.88
CA PHE A 46 -3.02 -6.98 16.03
C PHE A 46 -2.23 -6.74 17.31
N HIS A 47 -2.36 -7.66 18.27
CA HIS A 47 -1.54 -7.66 19.47
C HIS A 47 -0.10 -7.98 19.07
N LEU A 48 0.82 -7.04 19.30
CA LEU A 48 2.24 -7.31 19.34
C LEU A 48 2.56 -8.10 20.64
N PRO A 49 3.57 -8.98 20.63
CA PRO A 49 4.07 -9.58 21.87
C PRO A 49 4.35 -8.46 22.87
N ASP A 50 3.92 -8.64 24.11
CA ASP A 50 4.06 -7.69 25.24
C ASP A 50 3.20 -6.41 25.21
N GLN A 51 2.25 -6.27 24.27
CA GLN A 51 1.28 -5.15 24.24
C GLN A 51 -0.16 -5.60 24.56
N GLN A 52 -0.32 -6.57 25.45
CA GLN A 52 -1.65 -6.99 25.87
C GLN A 52 -2.28 -5.91 26.75
N LEU A 53 -3.51 -5.50 26.41
CA LEU A 53 -4.30 -4.58 27.22
C LEU A 53 -4.67 -5.28 28.54
N VAL A 54 -3.97 -4.93 29.62
CA VAL A 54 -4.33 -5.38 30.97
C VAL A 54 -5.43 -4.47 31.49
N VAL A 55 -6.65 -5.02 31.58
CA VAL A 55 -7.78 -4.35 32.21
C VAL A 55 -7.82 -4.82 33.67
N TYR A 56 -7.57 -3.91 34.60
CA TYR A 56 -7.83 -4.17 36.02
C TYR A 56 -9.30 -3.87 36.29
N ASN A 57 -10.02 -4.83 36.84
CA ASN A 57 -11.36 -4.59 37.35
C ASN A 57 -11.23 -3.90 38.71
N GLU A 58 -12.11 -2.97 39.04
CA GLU A 58 -12.06 -2.20 40.30
C GLU A 58 -12.28 -3.08 41.56
N ASP A 59 -12.56 -4.37 41.38
CA ASP A 59 -12.78 -5.35 42.43
C ASP A 59 -11.54 -6.22 42.78
N ASP A 60 -10.35 -5.93 42.21
CA ASP A 60 -9.04 -6.52 42.60
C ASP A 60 -8.23 -5.61 43.53
#